data_AF-A0A938IX15-F1
#
_entry.id   AF-A0A938IX15-F1
#
_cell.length_a   1.000
_cell.length_b   1.000
_cell.length_c   1.000
_cell.angle_alpha   90.00
_cell.angle_beta   90.00
_cell.angle_gamma   90.00
#
_symmetry.space_group_name_H-M   'P 1'
#
loop_
_entity.id
_entity.type
_entity.pdbx_description
1 polymer ?
#
loop_
_entity_poly.entity_id
_entity_poly.type
_entity_poly.pdbx_seq_one_letter_code
_entity_poly.pdbx_strand_id
1 'polypeptide(L)'
;MHDAAEFCGELIRPIKGAVPQYREIEARIMGVICARFGLPRDEPREVKYADLRILLDEREAVMSRPPAAWDVDELDPLGAVIVCYSARMARFAFLYWFGRLFPEEPLSFASRETGS
;
A
#
# COMPACT_ATOMS: atom_id res chain seq x y z
N MET A 1 4.13 4.99 -1.56
CA MET A 1 5.06 4.36 -0.58
C MET A 1 4.42 4.10 0.78
N HIS A 2 3.16 4.48 1.02
CA HIS A 2 2.54 4.37 2.35
C HIS A 2 2.45 2.95 2.93
N ASP A 3 2.23 1.93 2.08
CA ASP A 3 2.20 0.53 2.54
C ASP A 3 3.57 -0.16 2.51
N ALA A 4 4.66 0.58 2.25
CA ALA A 4 5.96 -0.06 2.02
C ALA A 4 6.49 -0.83 3.24
N ALA A 5 6.05 -0.47 4.45
CA ALA A 5 6.39 -1.19 5.68
C ALA A 5 5.68 -2.54 5.81
N GLU A 6 4.60 -2.79 5.07
CA GLU A 6 3.83 -4.05 5.11
C GLU A 6 4.60 -5.24 4.51
N PHE A 7 5.80 -5.02 3.95
CA PHE A 7 6.67 -6.11 3.52
C PHE A 7 7.01 -7.10 4.65
N CYS A 8 6.96 -6.65 5.91
CA CYS A 8 7.15 -7.50 7.09
C CYS A 8 5.93 -8.37 7.43
N GLY A 9 4.83 -8.23 6.67
CA GLY A 9 3.52 -8.81 6.91
C GLY A 9 2.46 -7.72 7.01
N GLU A 10 1.22 -8.03 6.64
CA GLU A 10 0.07 -7.18 6.96
C GLU A 10 -0.79 -7.87 8.00
N LEU A 11 -1.08 -7.16 9.10
CA LEU A 11 -1.99 -7.63 10.13
C LEU A 11 -3.36 -6.98 9.94
N ILE A 12 -4.41 -7.77 9.94
CA ILE A 12 -5.77 -7.22 9.90
C ILE A 12 -6.01 -6.25 11.07
N ARG A 13 -6.76 -5.18 10.81
CA ARG A 13 -7.03 -4.09 11.78
C ARG A 13 -7.42 -4.56 13.20
N PRO A 14 -8.27 -5.60 13.38
CA PRO A 14 -8.61 -6.09 14.73
C PRO A 14 -7.41 -6.64 15.50
N ILE A 15 -6.45 -7.29 14.83
CA ILE A 15 -5.26 -7.87 15.46
C ILE A 15 -4.23 -6.78 15.75
N LYS A 16 -4.11 -5.76 14.88
CA LYS A 16 -3.22 -4.60 15.12
C LYS A 16 -3.51 -3.89 16.44
N GLY A 17 -4.76 -3.92 16.94
CA GLY A 17 -5.13 -3.38 18.26
C GLY A 17 -4.61 -4.21 19.44
N ALA A 18 -4.43 -5.52 19.25
CA ALA A 18 -3.97 -6.45 20.28
C ALA A 18 -2.44 -6.57 20.35
N VAL A 19 -1.71 -6.09 19.34
CA VAL A 19 -0.23 -6.18 19.26
C VAL A 19 0.39 -4.79 19.05
N PRO A 20 0.46 -3.93 20.09
CA PRO A 20 1.00 -2.58 19.98
C PRO A 20 2.43 -2.51 19.42
N GLN A 21 3.26 -3.51 19.73
CA GLN A 21 4.65 -3.60 19.25
C GLN A 21 4.72 -3.68 17.72
N TYR A 22 3.67 -4.19 17.06
CA TYR A 22 3.62 -4.26 15.61
C TYR A 22 3.65 -2.87 14.97
N ARG A 23 2.86 -1.95 15.52
CA ARG A 23 2.81 -0.55 15.05
C ARG A 23 4.16 0.15 15.21
N GLU A 24 4.88 -0.15 16.29
CA GLU A 24 6.23 0.40 16.49
C GLU A 24 7.22 -0.11 15.45
N ILE A 25 7.12 -1.39 15.09
CA ILE A 25 7.96 -2.00 14.05
C ILE A 25 7.66 -1.36 12.69
N GLU A 26 6.38 -1.28 12.29
CA GLU A 26 5.95 -0.62 11.06
C GLU A 26 6.44 0.83 10.99
N ALA A 27 6.29 1.60 12.09
CA ALA A 27 6.73 2.99 12.15
C ALA A 27 8.25 3.16 12.03
N ARG A 28 9.04 2.23 12.61
CA ARG A 28 10.51 2.23 12.48
C ARG A 28 10.93 1.93 11.04
N ILE A 29 10.33 0.92 10.43
CA ILE A 29 10.58 0.54 9.04
C ILE A 29 10.23 1.70 8.11
N MET A 30 9.03 2.27 8.26
CA MET A 30 8.61 3.41 7.46
C MET A 30 9.55 4.60 7.63
N GLY A 31 10.04 4.87 8.84
CA GLY A 31 11.04 5.91 9.08
C GLY A 31 12.33 5.70 8.28
N VAL A 32 12.82 4.46 8.18
CA VAL A 32 14.00 4.12 7.36
C VAL A 32 13.70 4.29 5.87
N ILE A 33 12.53 3.85 5.41
CA ILE A 33 12.10 3.99 4.01
C ILE A 33 11.99 5.47 3.63
N CYS A 34 11.32 6.28 4.45
CA CYS A 34 11.18 7.71 4.22
C CYS A 34 12.56 8.40 4.15
N ALA A 35 13.47 8.07 5.07
CA ALA A 35 14.84 8.61 5.05
C ALA A 35 15.60 8.23 3.78
N ARG A 36 15.48 6.97 3.30
CA ARG A 36 16.15 6.49 2.09
C ARG A 36 15.66 7.16 0.81
N PHE A 37 14.39 7.55 0.77
CA PHE A 37 13.75 8.16 -0.42
C PHE A 37 13.47 9.66 -0.27
N GLY A 38 13.94 10.30 0.81
CA GLY A 38 13.75 11.74 1.03
C GLY A 38 12.28 12.15 1.24
N LEU A 39 11.45 11.25 1.80
CA LEU A 39 10.04 11.48 2.07
C LEU A 39 9.80 12.01 3.50
N PRO A 40 8.70 12.74 3.76
CA PRO A 40 8.32 13.10 5.11
C PRO A 40 8.05 11.86 5.95
N ARG A 41 8.44 11.92 7.23
CA ARG A 41 8.20 10.82 8.18
C ARG A 41 6.73 10.69 8.55
N ASP A 42 6.05 11.82 8.69
CA ASP A 42 4.61 11.86 8.95
C ASP A 42 3.86 11.76 7.62
N GLU A 43 2.89 10.85 7.56
CA GLU A 43 2.06 10.67 6.38
C GLU A 43 1.21 11.93 6.11
N PRO A 44 1.28 12.50 4.89
CA PRO A 44 0.41 13.60 4.52
C PRO A 44 -1.07 13.19 4.56
N ARG A 45 -1.94 14.10 4.99
CA ARG A 45 -3.39 13.84 5.09
C ARG A 45 -4.01 13.46 3.76
N GLU A 46 -3.47 13.98 2.66
CA GLU A 46 -3.89 13.71 1.30
C GLU A 46 -3.64 12.24 0.90
N VAL A 47 -2.54 11.65 1.37
CA VAL A 47 -2.24 10.23 1.16
C VAL A 47 -3.26 9.39 1.93
N LYS A 48 -3.50 9.73 3.21
CA LYS A 48 -4.51 9.02 4.00
C LYS A 48 -5.91 9.13 3.41
N TYR A 49 -6.25 10.30 2.87
CA TYR A 49 -7.54 10.52 2.22
C TYR A 49 -7.67 9.67 0.94
N ALA A 50 -6.61 9.57 0.13
CA ALA A 50 -6.62 8.73 -1.06
C ALA A 50 -6.73 7.22 -0.72
N ASP A 51 -6.00 6.75 0.30
CA ASP A 51 -6.09 5.39 0.85
C ASP A 51 -7.53 5.05 1.28
N LEU A 52 -8.22 5.95 1.97
CA LEU A 52 -9.61 5.69 2.37
C LEU A 52 -10.59 5.64 1.19
N ARG A 53 -10.35 6.44 0.14
CA ARG A 53 -11.25 6.51 -1.02
C ARG A 53 -11.07 5.34 -1.99
N ILE A 54 -9.85 4.82 -2.14
CA ILE A 54 -9.61 3.67 -3.03
C ILE A 54 -10.29 2.39 -2.48
N LEU A 55 -10.48 2.28 -1.16
CA LEU A 55 -11.24 1.19 -0.53
C LEU A 55 -12.66 1.07 -1.09
N LEU A 56 -13.30 2.19 -1.47
CA LEU A 56 -14.63 2.17 -2.07
C LEU A 56 -14.58 1.55 -3.47
N ASP A 57 -13.59 1.93 -4.30
CA ASP A 57 -13.40 1.36 -5.64
C ASP A 57 -13.09 -0.15 -5.56
N GLU A 58 -12.21 -0.55 -4.63
CA GLU A 58 -11.84 -1.95 -4.39
C GLU A 58 -13.03 -2.80 -3.94
N ARG A 59 -13.83 -2.26 -3.02
CA ARG A 59 -15.01 -2.94 -2.51
C ARG A 59 -16.00 -3.24 -3.62
N GLU A 60 -16.33 -2.25 -4.44
CA GLU A 60 -17.29 -2.43 -5.54
C GLU A 60 -16.76 -3.41 -6.60
N ALA A 61 -15.45 -3.44 -6.84
CA ALA A 61 -14.86 -4.27 -7.87
C ALA A 61 -14.61 -5.74 -7.47
N VAL A 62 -14.22 -5.99 -6.21
CA VAL A 62 -13.63 -7.29 -5.82
C VAL A 62 -14.29 -7.92 -4.59
N MET A 63 -15.08 -7.17 -3.82
CA MET A 63 -15.66 -7.68 -2.57
C MET A 63 -17.13 -8.07 -2.71
N SER A 64 -17.57 -8.96 -1.82
CA SER A 64 -19.00 -9.16 -1.59
C SER A 64 -19.58 -7.99 -0.80
N ARG A 65 -20.88 -7.74 -0.98
CA ARG A 65 -21.59 -6.69 -0.25
C ARG A 65 -21.36 -6.83 1.26
N PRO A 66 -20.89 -5.78 1.95
CA PRO A 66 -20.57 -5.89 3.36
C PRO A 66 -21.84 -6.06 4.21
N PRO A 67 -21.78 -6.78 5.33
CA PRO A 67 -22.92 -6.98 6.23
C PRO A 67 -23.26 -5.74 7.07
N ALA A 68 -22.37 -4.74 7.09
CA ALA A 68 -22.52 -3.49 7.82
C ALA A 68 -21.86 -2.33 7.05
N ALA A 69 -22.24 -1.10 7.38
CA ALA A 69 -21.63 0.10 6.84
C ALA A 69 -20.15 0.21 7.23
N TRP A 70 -19.35 0.82 6.37
CA TRP A 70 -17.95 1.14 6.65
C TRP A 70 -17.81 2.61 7.04
N ASP A 71 -16.79 2.94 7.83
CA ASP A 71 -16.48 4.32 8.25
C ASP A 71 -16.14 5.25 7.07
N VAL A 72 -16.03 4.72 5.85
CA VAL A 72 -15.70 5.45 4.61
C VAL A 72 -16.90 5.63 3.68
N ASP A 73 -18.09 5.16 4.04
CA ASP A 73 -19.27 5.15 3.15
C ASP A 73 -19.77 6.55 2.76
N GLU A 74 -19.41 7.58 3.55
CA GLU A 74 -19.76 8.98 3.27
C GLU A 74 -18.75 9.67 2.32
N LEU A 75 -17.64 9.01 1.98
CA LEU A 75 -16.63 9.56 1.07
C LEU A 75 -16.99 9.26 -0.40
N ASP A 76 -16.49 10.11 -1.29
CA ASP A 76 -16.54 9.81 -2.72
C ASP A 76 -15.46 8.77 -3.10
N PRO A 77 -15.74 7.81 -4.00
CA PRO A 77 -14.72 6.90 -4.51
C PRO A 77 -13.58 7.66 -5.19
N LEU A 78 -12.38 7.06 -5.25
CA LEU A 78 -11.23 7.69 -5.91
C LEU A 78 -11.43 7.76 -7.44
N GLY A 79 -12.24 6.86 -7.99
CA GLY A 79 -12.50 6.74 -9.42
C GLY A 79 -11.44 5.88 -10.14
N ALA A 80 -10.76 5.01 -9.40
CA ALA A 80 -9.74 4.11 -9.92
C ALA A 80 -10.38 2.90 -10.62
N VAL A 81 -9.80 2.47 -11.74
CA VAL A 81 -10.17 1.19 -12.36
C VAL A 81 -9.38 0.08 -11.66
N ILE A 82 -10.08 -0.78 -10.93
CA ILE A 82 -9.47 -1.89 -10.19
C ILE A 82 -9.23 -3.06 -11.14
N VAL A 83 -7.95 -3.42 -11.30
CA VAL A 83 -7.52 -4.58 -12.09
C VAL A 83 -6.75 -5.53 -11.18
N CYS A 84 -7.26 -6.75 -11.01
CA CYS A 84 -6.62 -7.79 -10.23
C CYS A 84 -5.40 -8.38 -10.97
N TYR A 85 -4.29 -7.64 -10.99
CA TYR A 85 -3.06 -8.09 -11.62
C TYR A 85 -2.49 -9.35 -10.96
N SER A 86 -1.88 -10.22 -11.78
CA SER A 86 -0.99 -11.26 -11.24
C SER A 86 0.19 -10.60 -10.53
N ALA A 87 0.81 -11.31 -9.57
CA ALA A 87 1.95 -10.79 -8.80
C ALA A 87 3.07 -10.21 -9.68
N ARG A 88 3.35 -10.85 -10.83
CA ARG A 88 4.33 -10.37 -11.81
C ARG A 88 3.93 -9.03 -12.43
N MET A 89 2.66 -8.88 -12.80
CA MET A 89 2.14 -7.65 -13.39
C MET A 89 2.06 -6.51 -12.36
N ALA A 90 1.62 -6.81 -11.13
CA ALA A 90 1.57 -5.85 -10.03
C ALA A 90 2.99 -5.30 -9.73
N ARG A 91 4.00 -6.19 -9.65
CA ARG A 91 5.41 -5.80 -9.51
C ARG A 91 5.85 -4.89 -10.66
N PHE A 92 5.56 -5.25 -11.90
CA PHE A 92 5.96 -4.46 -13.06
C PHE A 92 5.32 -3.06 -13.04
N ALA A 93 4.01 -2.97 -12.80
CA ALA A 93 3.29 -1.71 -12.72
C ALA A 93 3.82 -0.82 -11.58
N PHE A 94 4.08 -1.40 -10.41
CA PHE A 94 4.69 -0.68 -9.29
C PHE A 94 6.07 -0.13 -9.68
N LEU A 95 6.97 -0.99 -10.18
CA LEU A 95 8.33 -0.57 -10.54
C LEU A 95 8.34 0.48 -11.65
N TYR A 96 7.42 0.41 -12.61
CA TYR A 96 7.25 1.44 -13.63
C TYR A 96 6.95 2.81 -13.01
N TRP A 97 5.93 2.91 -12.16
CA TRP A 97 5.57 4.19 -11.52
C TRP A 97 6.63 4.66 -10.53
N PHE A 98 7.21 3.72 -9.79
CA PHE A 98 8.31 4.01 -8.87
C PHE A 98 9.49 4.63 -9.62
N GLY A 99 9.94 4.05 -10.73
CA GLY A 99 11.02 4.61 -11.53
C GLY A 99 10.69 5.97 -12.15
N ARG A 100 9.42 6.24 -12.46
CA ARG A 100 8.99 7.57 -12.91
C ARG A 100 9.08 8.63 -11.81
N LEU A 101 8.84 8.26 -10.55
CA LEU A 101 8.91 9.16 -9.40
C LEU A 101 10.32 9.27 -8.82
N PHE A 102 11.14 8.23 -9.00
CA PHE A 102 12.50 8.12 -8.50
C PHE A 102 13.46 7.72 -9.65
N PRO A 103 13.72 8.63 -10.61
CA PRO A 103 14.46 8.30 -11.84
C PRO A 103 15.93 7.93 -11.60
N GLU A 104 16.51 8.36 -10.48
CA GLU A 104 17.89 8.06 -10.10
C GLU A 104 18.05 6.68 -9.44
N GLU A 105 16.94 5.99 -9.14
CA GLU A 105 16.99 4.68 -8.49
C GLU A 105 17.27 3.57 -9.52
N PRO A 106 18.31 2.76 -9.34
CA PRO A 106 18.61 1.65 -10.24
C PRO A 106 17.54 0.57 -10.08
N LEU A 107 16.66 0.45 -11.09
CA LEU A 107 15.63 -0.57 -11.09
C LEU A 107 16.10 -1.87 -11.74
N SER A 108 15.93 -2.98 -11.01
CA SER A 108 16.06 -4.32 -11.57
C SER A 108 14.69 -4.93 -11.81
N PHE A 109 14.38 -5.16 -13.09
CA PHE A 109 13.20 -5.89 -13.53
C PHE A 109 13.42 -7.41 -13.55
N ALA A 110 14.67 -7.87 -13.38
CA ALA A 110 14.99 -9.29 -13.35
C ALA A 110 14.25 -9.97 -12.21
N SER A 111 13.57 -11.07 -12.51
CA SER A 111 13.13 -12.01 -11.48
C SER A 111 14.38 -12.67 -10.92
N ARG A 112 14.56 -12.74 -9.60
CA ARG A 112 15.46 -13.76 -9.06
C ARG A 112 14.80 -15.08 -9.45
N GLU A 113 15.37 -15.79 -10.41
CA GLU A 113 15.03 -17.19 -10.64
C GLU A 113 15.30 -17.89 -9.31
N THR A 114 14.23 -18.25 -8.61
CA THR A 114 14.32 -19.18 -7.49
C THR A 114 14.73 -20.51 -8.12
N GLY A 115 16.04 -20.78 -8.08
CA GLY A 115 16.59 -22.06 -8.46
C GLY A 115 15.99 -23.17 -7.59
N SER A 116 15.39 -24.12 -8.29
CA SER A 116 15.01 -25.51 -7.95
C SER A 116 14.27 -25.82 -6.65
#